data_AF-A0A1X0T4U2-F1
#
_entry.id   AF-A0A1X0T4U2-F1
#
_cell.length_a   1.000
_cell.length_b   1.000
_cell.length_c   1.000
_cell.angle_alpha   90.00
_cell.angle_beta   90.00
_cell.angle_gamma   90.00
#
_symmetry.space_group_name_H-M   'P 1'
#
loop_
_entity.id
_entity.type
_entity.pdbx_description
1 polymer ?
#
loop_
_entity_poly.entity_id
_entity_poly.type
_entity_poly.pdbx_seq_one_letter_code
_entity_poly.pdbx_strand_id
1 'polypeptide(L)'
;MSETRKAVLPAAAELSASIAAIDAGLKSGDTDACGAMIAEARARWPKELRLVLFEGAHLAATGQTAAAEACFRAAMASHPSNPWPAIRLLELLLAGKRIGEAAALFAATVWPGPAPAQTRLPFLSRITSAIGDLSERRRFLDTLMRDTPEDRFVLAKRAALSIRQRDRAEAEALLDRARALGPLPDDAQVLALEIMITATRFEEALALANELRVRFPDRADFVRRAIQAAHFLGRREEMVALLHEALERWPGDWLMVFRYNRCTVPMADDRRLFARLAAHRPAMGENQRWLFQYVVACLRHGRTAEALEALALVQDTGPAGSMAAPLRAALARLPAADWRSTRGIVNDPAREVQLVTRPGARATLVLLAGVQGGLGYLPMDHTDALMARQPVNVVYLRDLDHRGFTGGMRGLGPGPADMIAGLRRITEPFGLPVVTFGSSIGGVAAIRTALDLGAHAAISFAGPIHLGAMSEEEEDQPGGDARSTIFGQFAAADLSLVERVRQQPDVLVYQCYGADFAPDVADAELLRGLPNAVLVPVPSCADHFAIEHMIADGSFFTIIERAVAGRRS
;
A
#
# COMPACT_ATOMS: atom_id res chain seq x y z
N MET A 1 54.04 -49.84 -24.89
CA MET A 1 52.64 -49.88 -24.43
C MET A 1 52.65 -49.66 -22.93
N SER A 2 52.29 -48.45 -22.52
CA SER A 2 52.24 -48.00 -21.13
C SER A 2 50.96 -48.50 -20.49
N GLU A 3 51.04 -49.54 -19.65
CA GLU A 3 49.96 -49.90 -18.73
C GLU A 3 49.89 -48.86 -17.61
N THR A 4 48.92 -47.96 -17.72
CA THR A 4 48.59 -46.99 -16.69
C THR A 4 48.05 -47.75 -15.47
N ARG A 5 48.90 -47.97 -14.46
CA ARG A 5 48.51 -48.45 -13.13
C ARG A 5 47.49 -47.46 -12.56
N LYS A 6 46.19 -47.78 -12.61
CA LYS A 6 45.14 -47.04 -11.90
C LYS A 6 45.54 -47.05 -10.42
N ALA A 7 45.90 -45.88 -9.89
CA ALA A 7 46.14 -45.71 -8.47
C ALA A 7 44.87 -46.10 -7.71
N VAL A 8 44.92 -47.20 -6.96
CA VAL A 8 43.82 -47.61 -6.07
C VAL A 8 43.74 -46.57 -4.97
N LEU A 9 42.68 -45.77 -5.01
CA LEU A 9 42.44 -44.75 -3.99
C LEU A 9 42.02 -45.45 -2.69
N PRO A 10 42.33 -44.90 -1.51
CA PRO A 10 41.76 -45.38 -0.26
C PRO A 10 40.23 -45.42 -0.36
N ALA A 11 39.57 -46.43 0.20
CA ALA A 11 38.11 -46.63 0.07
C ALA A 11 37.26 -45.38 0.44
N ALA A 12 37.74 -44.55 1.36
CA ALA A 12 37.12 -43.28 1.72
C ALA A 12 37.24 -42.19 0.63
N ALA A 13 38.37 -42.14 -0.08
CA ALA A 13 38.58 -41.23 -1.20
C ALA A 13 37.72 -41.64 -2.41
N GLU A 14 37.52 -42.94 -2.62
CA GLU A 14 36.63 -43.45 -3.66
C GLU A 14 35.17 -43.13 -3.37
N LEU A 15 34.70 -43.32 -2.12
CA LEU A 15 33.35 -42.91 -1.72
C LEU A 15 33.15 -41.40 -1.90
N SER A 16 34.13 -40.59 -1.49
CA SER A 16 34.06 -39.14 -1.64
C SER A 16 33.98 -38.72 -3.11
N ALA A 17 34.74 -39.37 -3.99
CA ALA A 17 34.69 -39.11 -5.43
C ALA A 17 33.33 -39.51 -6.03
N SER A 18 32.79 -40.68 -5.65
CA SER A 18 31.46 -41.12 -6.10
C SER A 18 30.34 -40.17 -5.64
N ILE A 19 30.36 -39.74 -4.36
CA ILE A 19 29.40 -38.77 -3.84
C ILE A 19 29.46 -37.45 -4.62
N ALA A 20 30.67 -36.93 -4.87
CA ALA A 20 30.85 -35.67 -5.59
C ALA A 20 30.34 -35.78 -7.04
N ALA A 21 30.60 -36.91 -7.71
CA ALA A 21 30.16 -37.15 -9.07
C ALA A 21 28.63 -37.26 -9.17
N ILE A 22 27.98 -37.97 -8.23
CA ILE A 22 26.51 -38.08 -8.16
C ILE A 22 25.87 -36.71 -7.87
N ASP A 23 26.41 -35.95 -6.92
CA ASP A 23 25.89 -34.62 -6.59
C ASP A 23 25.99 -33.65 -7.80
N ALA A 24 27.09 -33.73 -8.57
CA ALA A 24 27.24 -32.95 -9.79
C ALA A 24 26.23 -33.36 -10.87
N GLY A 25 26.03 -34.67 -11.08
CA GLY A 25 25.08 -35.17 -12.06
C GLY A 25 23.62 -34.81 -11.73
N LEU A 26 23.23 -34.88 -10.45
CA LEU A 26 21.88 -34.50 -10.02
C LEU A 26 21.62 -33.01 -10.26
N LYS A 27 22.65 -32.15 -10.17
CA LYS A 27 22.55 -30.72 -10.50
C LYS A 27 22.48 -30.46 -12.00
N SER A 28 23.11 -31.28 -12.84
CA SER A 28 23.07 -31.13 -14.30
C SER A 28 21.78 -31.66 -14.94
N GLY A 29 20.95 -32.40 -14.19
CA GLY A 29 19.67 -32.90 -14.66
C GLY A 29 19.75 -34.14 -15.57
N ASP A 30 20.94 -34.75 -15.69
CA ASP A 30 21.12 -36.02 -16.42
C ASP A 30 20.69 -37.18 -15.52
N THR A 31 19.39 -37.48 -15.54
CA THR A 31 18.78 -38.45 -14.62
C THR A 31 19.29 -39.87 -14.87
N ASP A 32 19.53 -40.26 -16.12
CA ASP A 32 19.84 -41.65 -16.47
C ASP A 32 21.28 -42.02 -16.07
N ALA A 33 22.24 -41.14 -16.36
CA ALA A 33 23.62 -41.33 -15.91
C ALA A 33 23.71 -41.33 -14.37
N CYS A 34 22.95 -40.45 -13.71
CA CYS A 34 22.88 -40.41 -12.25
C CYS A 34 22.33 -41.69 -11.64
N GLY A 35 21.27 -42.25 -12.22
CA GLY A 35 20.68 -43.50 -11.74
C GLY A 35 21.69 -44.65 -11.73
N ALA A 36 22.46 -44.78 -12.81
CA ALA A 36 23.52 -45.79 -12.92
C ALA A 36 24.64 -45.58 -11.87
N MET A 37 25.11 -44.35 -11.70
CA MET A 37 26.14 -44.01 -10.72
C MET A 37 25.68 -44.25 -9.27
N ILE A 38 24.42 -43.93 -8.96
CA ILE A 38 23.82 -44.20 -7.65
C ILE A 38 23.75 -45.71 -7.41
N ALA A 39 23.27 -46.49 -8.38
CA ALA A 39 23.16 -47.94 -8.25
C ALA A 39 24.52 -48.60 -7.99
N GLU A 40 25.56 -48.22 -8.73
CA GLU A 40 26.93 -48.70 -8.53
C GLU A 40 27.45 -48.35 -7.13
N ALA A 41 27.27 -47.09 -6.70
CA ALA A 41 27.72 -46.64 -5.39
C ALA A 41 26.95 -47.33 -4.25
N ARG A 42 25.63 -47.56 -4.39
CA ARG A 42 24.79 -48.26 -3.42
C ARG A 42 25.13 -49.74 -3.29
N ALA A 43 25.51 -50.41 -4.38
CA ALA A 43 25.99 -51.79 -4.32
C ALA A 43 27.29 -51.90 -3.51
N ARG A 44 28.15 -50.88 -3.60
CA ARG A 44 29.43 -50.84 -2.89
C ARG A 44 29.34 -50.36 -1.45
N TRP A 45 28.45 -49.41 -1.17
CA TRP A 45 28.25 -48.81 0.16
C TRP A 45 26.76 -48.80 0.56
N PRO A 46 26.14 -49.97 0.79
CA PRO A 46 24.69 -50.11 0.95
C PRO A 46 24.11 -49.47 2.22
N LYS A 47 24.95 -49.10 3.19
CA LYS A 47 24.53 -48.44 4.44
C LYS A 47 24.85 -46.93 4.48
N GLU A 48 25.51 -46.39 3.45
CA GLU A 48 25.86 -44.98 3.41
C GLU A 48 24.62 -44.11 3.18
N LEU A 49 24.22 -43.33 4.21
CA LEU A 49 22.99 -42.55 4.21
C LEU A 49 22.94 -41.53 3.07
N ARG A 50 24.06 -40.87 2.73
CA ARG A 50 24.07 -39.89 1.64
C ARG A 50 23.65 -40.51 0.31
N LEU A 51 24.10 -41.74 0.04
CA LEU A 51 23.72 -42.46 -1.18
C LEU A 51 22.23 -42.85 -1.17
N VAL A 52 21.67 -43.21 -0.01
CA VAL A 52 20.22 -43.46 0.13
C VAL A 52 19.43 -42.18 -0.20
N LEU A 53 19.88 -41.04 0.28
CA LEU A 53 19.21 -39.76 0.01
C LEU A 53 19.31 -39.35 -1.47
N PHE A 54 20.43 -39.64 -2.15
CA PHE A 54 20.54 -39.45 -3.59
C PHE A 54 19.62 -40.38 -4.38
N GLU A 55 19.51 -41.65 -3.99
CA GLU A 55 18.57 -42.60 -4.57
C GLU A 55 17.12 -42.09 -4.46
N GLY A 56 16.70 -41.67 -3.28
CA GLY A 56 15.38 -41.07 -3.08
C GLY A 56 15.16 -39.79 -3.91
N ALA A 57 16.17 -38.93 -4.03
CA ALA A 57 16.09 -37.70 -4.84
C ALA A 57 15.98 -38.00 -6.34
N HIS A 58 16.73 -38.99 -6.84
CA HIS A 58 16.65 -39.45 -8.22
C HIS A 58 15.28 -40.09 -8.53
N LEU A 59 14.76 -40.91 -7.62
CA LEU A 59 13.41 -41.47 -7.73
C LEU A 59 12.35 -40.36 -7.82
N ALA A 60 12.48 -39.30 -7.00
CA ALA A 60 11.58 -38.15 -7.06
C ALA A 60 11.69 -37.40 -8.41
N ALA A 61 12.91 -37.17 -8.88
CA ALA A 61 13.17 -36.48 -10.15
C ALA A 61 12.64 -37.26 -11.38
N THR A 62 12.62 -38.59 -11.31
CA THR A 62 12.10 -39.48 -12.37
C THR A 62 10.60 -39.80 -12.23
N GLY A 63 9.89 -39.10 -11.34
CA GLY A 63 8.44 -39.24 -11.17
C GLY A 63 8.01 -40.47 -10.35
N GLN A 64 8.96 -41.23 -9.80
CA GLN A 64 8.70 -42.39 -8.92
C GLN A 64 8.44 -41.95 -7.48
N THR A 65 7.48 -41.04 -7.30
CA THR A 65 7.19 -40.35 -6.03
C THR A 65 6.93 -41.30 -4.86
N ALA A 66 6.18 -42.38 -5.08
CA ALA A 66 5.88 -43.36 -4.03
C ALA A 66 7.14 -44.10 -3.55
N ALA A 67 8.03 -44.46 -4.49
CA ALA A 67 9.30 -45.11 -4.17
C ALA A 67 10.25 -44.16 -3.45
N ALA A 68 10.31 -42.89 -3.88
CA ALA A 68 11.08 -41.85 -3.21
C ALA A 68 10.61 -41.64 -1.76
N GLU A 69 9.30 -41.55 -1.53
CA GLU A 69 8.73 -41.42 -0.19
C GLU A 69 9.07 -42.62 0.70
N ALA A 70 8.90 -43.85 0.19
CA ALA A 70 9.26 -45.06 0.91
C ALA A 70 10.75 -45.08 1.28
N CYS A 71 11.62 -44.66 0.35
CA CYS A 71 13.05 -44.53 0.57
C CYS A 71 13.37 -43.54 1.71
N PHE A 72 12.80 -42.33 1.67
CA PHE A 72 13.04 -41.33 2.71
C PHE A 72 12.46 -41.73 4.08
N ARG A 73 11.28 -42.37 4.12
CA ARG A 73 10.71 -42.89 5.38
C ARG A 73 11.57 -44.00 5.99
N ALA A 74 12.09 -44.92 5.18
CA ALA A 74 13.00 -45.97 5.65
C ALA A 74 14.34 -45.38 6.15
N ALA A 75 14.88 -44.38 5.45
CA ALA A 75 16.07 -43.66 5.87
C ALA A 75 15.86 -42.92 7.21
N MET A 76 14.69 -42.29 7.38
CA MET A 76 14.31 -41.60 8.62
C MET A 76 14.17 -42.58 9.80
N ALA A 77 13.55 -43.75 9.58
CA ALA A 77 13.40 -44.77 10.62
C ALA A 77 14.73 -45.39 11.06
N SER A 78 15.67 -45.59 10.12
CA SER A 78 17.00 -46.15 10.41
C SER A 78 18.00 -45.13 10.97
N HIS A 79 17.77 -43.84 10.75
CA HIS A 79 18.64 -42.75 11.20
C HIS A 79 17.85 -41.64 11.92
N PRO A 80 17.19 -41.93 13.06
CA PRO A 80 16.27 -40.99 13.71
C PRO A 80 16.92 -39.70 14.21
N SER A 81 18.24 -39.69 14.44
CA SER A 81 19.00 -38.49 14.84
C SER A 81 19.49 -37.66 13.65
N ASN A 82 19.30 -38.12 12.41
CA ASN A 82 19.71 -37.40 11.23
C ASN A 82 18.52 -36.61 10.65
N PRO A 83 18.62 -35.27 10.49
CA PRO A 83 17.49 -34.48 10.02
C PRO A 83 17.21 -34.62 8.51
N TRP A 84 18.20 -35.02 7.71
CA TRP A 84 18.13 -34.92 6.25
C TRP A 84 17.08 -35.84 5.58
N PRO A 85 16.84 -37.09 6.03
CA PRO A 85 15.72 -37.88 5.53
C PRO A 85 14.36 -37.19 5.68
N ALA A 86 14.10 -36.60 6.84
CA ALA A 86 12.86 -35.88 7.10
C ALA A 86 12.75 -34.61 6.25
N ILE A 87 13.86 -33.87 6.07
CA ILE A 87 13.91 -32.70 5.18
C ILE A 87 13.61 -33.08 3.73
N ARG A 88 14.20 -34.16 3.20
CA ARG A 88 13.96 -34.62 1.83
C ARG A 88 12.52 -35.08 1.62
N LEU A 89 11.95 -35.78 2.60
CA LEU A 89 10.53 -36.15 2.57
C LEU A 89 9.63 -34.90 2.60
N LEU A 90 9.97 -33.90 3.43
CA LEU A 90 9.22 -32.66 3.51
C LEU A 90 9.23 -31.88 2.18
N GLU A 91 10.39 -31.81 1.51
CA GLU A 91 10.52 -31.21 0.18
C GLU A 91 9.63 -31.93 -0.85
N LEU A 92 9.64 -33.27 -0.85
CA LEU A 92 8.82 -34.10 -1.73
C LEU A 92 7.32 -33.83 -1.52
N LEU A 93 6.86 -33.80 -0.26
CA LEU A 93 5.46 -33.55 0.09
C LEU A 93 5.01 -32.15 -0.35
N LEU A 94 5.85 -31.13 -0.14
CA LEU A 94 5.56 -29.76 -0.56
C LEU A 94 5.53 -29.61 -2.08
N ALA A 95 6.42 -30.30 -2.82
CA ALA A 95 6.39 -30.34 -4.27
C ALA A 95 5.10 -31.01 -4.80
N GLY A 96 4.66 -32.07 -4.13
CA GLY A 96 3.40 -32.76 -4.40
C GLY A 96 2.14 -32.06 -3.88
N LYS A 97 2.25 -30.84 -3.33
CA LYS A 97 1.15 -30.06 -2.72
C LYS A 97 0.40 -30.81 -1.59
N ARG A 98 1.02 -31.81 -0.95
CA ARG A 98 0.48 -32.55 0.20
C ARG A 98 0.74 -31.77 1.49
N ILE A 99 0.14 -30.58 1.60
CA ILE A 99 0.49 -29.58 2.62
C ILE A 99 0.17 -30.06 4.05
N GLY A 100 -0.96 -30.76 4.25
CA GLY A 100 -1.32 -31.29 5.58
C GLY A 100 -0.32 -32.31 6.10
N GLU A 101 0.15 -33.22 5.25
CA GLU A 101 1.17 -34.21 5.61
C GLU A 101 2.54 -33.57 5.84
N ALA A 102 2.90 -32.58 5.01
CA ALA A 102 4.11 -31.79 5.20
C ALA A 102 4.09 -31.06 6.56
N ALA A 103 2.96 -30.43 6.92
CA ALA A 103 2.78 -29.75 8.20
C ALA A 103 2.89 -30.72 9.38
N ALA A 104 2.25 -31.89 9.29
CA ALA A 104 2.33 -32.92 10.32
C ALA A 104 3.77 -33.44 10.51
N LEU A 105 4.47 -33.78 9.42
CA LEU A 105 5.87 -34.21 9.46
C LEU A 105 6.79 -33.11 10.03
N PHE A 106 6.55 -31.86 9.64
CA PHE A 106 7.34 -30.75 10.13
C PHE A 106 7.17 -30.58 11.64
N ALA A 107 5.93 -30.53 12.14
CA ALA A 107 5.64 -30.37 13.56
C ALA A 107 6.16 -31.55 14.39
N ALA A 108 5.96 -32.79 13.93
CA ALA A 108 6.31 -33.98 14.70
C ALA A 108 7.81 -34.33 14.67
N THR A 109 8.54 -33.95 13.61
CA THR A 109 9.91 -34.45 13.39
C THR A 109 10.91 -33.34 13.15
N VAL A 110 10.64 -32.42 12.21
CA VAL A 110 11.64 -31.42 11.79
C VAL A 110 11.79 -30.31 12.84
N TRP A 111 10.68 -29.85 13.41
CA TRP A 111 10.65 -28.75 14.37
C TRP A 111 11.33 -29.10 15.71
N PRO A 112 10.94 -30.18 16.41
CA PRO A 112 11.61 -30.61 17.65
C PRO A 112 12.96 -31.29 17.40
N GLY A 113 13.26 -31.65 16.15
CA GLY A 113 14.45 -32.41 15.76
C GLY A 113 15.75 -31.59 15.68
N PRO A 114 16.87 -32.25 15.31
CA PRO A 114 18.21 -31.65 15.28
C PRO A 114 18.49 -30.80 14.03
N ALA A 115 17.48 -30.50 13.21
CA ALA A 115 17.66 -29.68 12.02
C ALA A 115 18.10 -28.26 12.41
N PRO A 116 19.17 -27.71 11.80
CA PRO A 116 19.59 -26.34 12.07
C PRO A 116 18.47 -25.33 11.82
N ALA A 117 18.45 -24.23 12.59
CA ALA A 117 17.46 -23.17 12.45
C ALA A 117 17.40 -22.64 11.00
N GLN A 118 18.55 -22.44 10.37
CA GLN A 118 18.67 -21.97 8.99
C GLN A 118 17.97 -22.89 7.97
N THR A 119 17.83 -24.18 8.30
CA THR A 119 17.14 -25.17 7.47
C THR A 119 15.64 -25.21 7.77
N ARG A 120 15.22 -25.22 9.05
CA ARG A 120 13.80 -25.37 9.41
C ARG A 120 12.97 -24.09 9.25
N LEU A 121 13.56 -22.89 9.41
CA LEU A 121 12.82 -21.62 9.34
C LEU A 121 12.23 -21.29 7.95
N PRO A 122 12.94 -21.55 6.83
CA PRO A 122 12.34 -21.45 5.49
C PRO A 122 11.13 -22.37 5.33
N PHE A 123 11.17 -23.60 5.86
CA PHE A 123 10.03 -24.51 5.83
C PHE A 123 8.87 -24.05 6.69
N LEU A 124 9.11 -23.50 7.89
CA LEU A 124 8.06 -22.87 8.69
C LEU A 124 7.31 -21.81 7.87
N SER A 125 8.05 -20.93 7.20
CA SER A 125 7.45 -19.89 6.35
C SER A 125 6.70 -20.49 5.14
N ARG A 126 7.28 -21.46 4.45
CA ARG A 126 6.66 -22.09 3.27
C ARG A 126 5.39 -22.86 3.61
N ILE A 127 5.40 -23.64 4.70
CA ILE A 127 4.24 -24.41 5.16
C ILE A 127 3.13 -23.47 5.61
N THR A 128 3.45 -22.48 6.46
CA THR A 128 2.44 -21.51 6.91
C THR A 128 1.82 -20.76 5.74
N SER A 129 2.59 -20.33 4.75
CA SER A 129 2.05 -19.69 3.54
C SER A 129 1.24 -20.64 2.65
N ALA A 130 1.59 -21.93 2.60
CA ALA A 130 0.90 -22.92 1.77
C ALA A 130 -0.43 -23.41 2.36
N ILE A 131 -0.61 -23.32 3.68
CA ILE A 131 -1.90 -23.61 4.32
C ILE A 131 -2.84 -22.44 4.04
N GLY A 132 -3.78 -22.62 3.11
CA GLY A 132 -4.73 -21.57 2.72
C GLY A 132 -5.77 -21.27 3.79
N ASP A 133 -6.29 -22.30 4.46
CA ASP A 133 -7.30 -22.16 5.51
C ASP A 133 -6.70 -21.53 6.79
N LEU A 134 -7.27 -20.41 7.24
CA LEU A 134 -6.75 -19.67 8.40
C LEU A 134 -6.88 -20.45 9.71
N SER A 135 -7.90 -21.31 9.83
CA SER A 135 -8.13 -22.12 11.03
C SER A 135 -7.15 -23.29 11.13
N GLU A 136 -6.86 -23.95 10.01
CA GLU A 136 -5.81 -24.96 9.90
C GLU A 136 -4.44 -24.36 10.15
N ARG A 137 -4.16 -23.18 9.58
CA ARG A 137 -2.89 -22.48 9.81
C ARG A 137 -2.70 -22.12 11.28
N ARG A 138 -3.77 -21.66 11.94
CA ARG A 138 -3.81 -21.41 13.39
C ARG A 138 -3.51 -22.70 14.17
N ARG A 139 -4.22 -23.79 13.88
CA ARG A 139 -4.00 -25.09 14.54
C ARG A 139 -2.57 -25.62 14.38
N PHE A 140 -1.97 -25.45 13.21
CA PHE A 140 -0.58 -25.81 12.96
C PHE A 140 0.37 -25.01 13.84
N LEU A 141 0.26 -23.68 13.84
CA LEU A 141 1.09 -22.80 14.67
C LEU A 141 0.88 -23.06 16.17
N ASP A 142 -0.37 -23.23 16.61
CA ASP A 142 -0.71 -23.53 18.00
C ASP A 142 -0.15 -24.90 18.45
N THR A 143 0.02 -25.84 17.52
CA THR A 143 0.72 -27.11 17.80
C THR A 143 2.20 -26.85 18.08
N LEU A 144 2.87 -26.07 17.23
CA LEU A 144 4.27 -25.71 17.44
C LEU A 144 4.47 -24.90 18.74
N MET A 145 3.53 -24.01 19.06
CA MET A 145 3.57 -23.22 20.31
C MET A 145 3.33 -24.05 21.56
N ARG A 146 2.57 -25.15 21.49
CA ARG A 146 2.41 -26.06 22.64
C ARG A 146 3.73 -26.73 23.01
N ASP A 147 4.50 -27.13 22.00
CA ASP A 147 5.79 -27.81 22.21
C ASP A 147 6.94 -26.82 22.46
N THR A 148 6.84 -25.60 21.89
CA THR A 148 7.85 -24.54 21.99
C THR A 148 7.20 -23.17 22.25
N PRO A 149 6.67 -22.92 23.47
CA PRO A 149 5.86 -21.73 23.76
C PRO A 149 6.61 -20.40 23.68
N GLU A 150 7.94 -20.46 23.70
CA GLU A 150 8.85 -19.31 23.63
C GLU A 150 9.73 -19.33 22.37
N ASP A 151 9.27 -19.99 21.29
CA ASP A 151 9.93 -19.80 19.99
C ASP A 151 9.45 -18.51 19.32
N ARG A 152 10.35 -17.52 19.26
CA ARG A 152 10.08 -16.20 18.68
C ARG A 152 9.64 -16.23 17.21
N PHE A 153 10.06 -17.21 16.42
CA PHE A 153 9.70 -17.29 15.00
C PHE A 153 8.27 -17.80 14.84
N VAL A 154 7.86 -18.77 15.66
CA VAL A 154 6.47 -19.25 15.70
C VAL A 154 5.55 -18.16 16.21
N LEU A 155 5.92 -17.46 17.28
CA LEU A 155 5.18 -16.31 17.80
C LEU A 155 5.00 -15.23 16.72
N ALA A 156 6.05 -14.89 15.97
CA ALA A 156 5.99 -13.93 14.87
C ALA A 156 5.05 -14.37 13.73
N LYS A 157 5.07 -15.65 13.34
CA LYS A 157 4.14 -16.19 12.33
C LYS A 157 2.69 -16.20 12.84
N ARG A 158 2.49 -16.46 14.13
CA ARG A 158 1.18 -16.40 14.76
C ARG A 158 0.64 -14.97 14.83
N ALA A 159 1.49 -13.98 15.10
CA ALA A 159 1.12 -12.58 15.05
C ALA A 159 0.68 -12.14 13.64
N ALA A 160 1.43 -12.55 12.61
CA ALA A 160 1.06 -12.27 11.22
C ALA A 160 -0.31 -12.88 10.83
N LEU A 161 -0.64 -14.05 11.39
CA LEU A 161 -1.96 -14.65 11.24
C LEU A 161 -3.05 -13.88 12.02
N SER A 162 -2.76 -13.42 13.23
CA SER A 162 -3.70 -12.61 14.01
C SER A 162 -4.07 -11.31 13.28
N ILE A 163 -3.12 -10.67 12.60
CA ILE A 163 -3.41 -9.51 11.72
C ILE A 163 -4.37 -9.89 10.59
N ARG A 164 -4.17 -11.03 9.92
CA ARG A 164 -5.10 -11.53 8.89
C ARG A 164 -6.49 -11.85 9.43
N GLN A 165 -6.58 -12.19 10.71
CA GLN A 165 -7.83 -12.44 11.42
C GLN A 165 -8.40 -11.18 12.10
N ARG A 166 -7.83 -10.01 11.82
CA ARG A 166 -8.22 -8.70 12.36
C ARG A 166 -8.10 -8.61 13.89
N ASP A 167 -7.33 -9.50 14.51
CA ASP A 167 -7.01 -9.47 15.95
C ASP A 167 -5.66 -8.79 16.16
N ARG A 168 -5.69 -7.47 16.12
CA ARG A 168 -4.50 -6.62 16.25
C ARG A 168 -3.89 -6.68 17.65
N ALA A 169 -4.71 -6.79 18.68
CA ALA A 169 -4.25 -6.85 20.06
C ALA A 169 -3.48 -8.15 20.33
N GLU A 170 -3.99 -9.29 19.84
CA GLU A 170 -3.27 -10.57 19.90
C GLU A 170 -1.95 -10.48 19.11
N ALA A 171 -1.97 -9.87 17.91
CA ALA A 171 -0.76 -9.71 17.11
C ALA A 171 0.34 -8.90 17.82
N GLU A 172 -0.02 -7.79 18.44
CA GLU A 172 0.90 -6.93 19.19
C GLU A 172 1.50 -7.67 20.39
N ALA A 173 0.66 -8.32 21.21
CA ALA A 173 1.11 -9.09 22.36
C ALA A 173 2.08 -10.23 21.96
N LEU A 174 1.81 -10.91 20.84
CA LEU A 174 2.67 -11.97 20.32
C LEU A 174 4.02 -11.43 19.81
N LEU A 175 4.04 -10.29 19.13
CA LEU A 175 5.29 -9.66 18.67
C LEU A 175 6.12 -9.14 19.84
N ASP A 176 5.50 -8.59 20.88
CA ASP A 176 6.21 -8.12 22.07
C ASP A 176 6.86 -9.28 22.82
N ARG A 177 6.13 -10.40 22.98
CA ARG A 177 6.69 -11.65 23.51
C ARG A 177 7.85 -12.15 22.65
N ALA A 178 7.69 -12.18 21.33
CA ALA A 178 8.75 -12.60 20.41
C ALA A 178 9.99 -11.69 20.48
N ARG A 179 9.79 -10.38 20.65
CA ARG A 179 10.87 -9.38 20.73
C ARG A 179 11.64 -9.51 22.04
N ALA A 180 10.97 -9.81 23.15
CA ALA A 180 11.60 -10.07 24.45
C ALA A 180 12.56 -11.28 24.40
N LEU A 181 12.32 -12.22 23.49
CA LEU A 181 13.16 -13.41 23.26
C LEU A 181 14.31 -13.16 22.28
N GLY A 182 14.39 -11.97 21.67
CA GLY A 182 15.48 -11.52 20.82
C GLY A 182 15.02 -10.83 19.52
N PRO A 183 15.96 -10.47 18.62
CA PRO A 183 15.64 -9.71 17.40
C PRO A 183 14.62 -10.44 16.51
N LEU A 184 13.55 -9.74 16.13
CA LEU A 184 12.53 -10.30 15.24
C LEU A 184 13.08 -10.52 13.82
N PRO A 185 12.56 -11.51 13.08
CA PRO A 185 12.75 -11.62 11.63
C PRO A 185 12.30 -10.36 10.88
N ASP A 186 12.90 -10.06 9.74
CA ASP A 186 12.63 -8.81 9.02
C ASP A 186 11.16 -8.63 8.64
N ASP A 187 10.46 -9.69 8.23
CA ASP A 187 9.02 -9.64 7.92
C ASP A 187 8.18 -9.28 9.14
N ALA A 188 8.54 -9.82 10.31
CA ALA A 188 7.91 -9.47 11.58
C ALA A 188 8.27 -8.06 12.07
N GLN A 189 9.45 -7.54 11.73
CA GLN A 189 9.81 -6.14 12.00
C GLN A 189 8.97 -5.17 11.17
N VAL A 190 8.73 -5.47 9.89
CA VAL A 190 7.82 -4.67 9.05
C VAL A 190 6.40 -4.71 9.63
N LEU A 191 5.92 -5.87 10.09
CA LEU A 191 4.62 -5.97 10.74
C LEU A 191 4.56 -5.15 12.04
N ALA A 192 5.59 -5.20 12.87
CA ALA A 192 5.67 -4.39 14.09
C ALA A 192 5.58 -2.89 13.79
N LEU A 193 6.33 -2.40 12.80
CA LEU A 193 6.25 -1.01 12.35
C LEU A 193 4.84 -0.63 11.85
N GLU A 194 4.15 -1.57 11.23
CA GLU A 194 2.78 -1.36 10.74
C GLU A 194 1.84 -1.14 11.92
N ILE A 195 1.92 -2.03 12.91
CA ILE A 195 1.15 -1.94 14.15
C ILE A 195 1.45 -0.64 14.91
N MET A 196 2.70 -0.18 14.93
CA MET A 196 3.02 1.10 15.57
C MET A 196 2.39 2.28 14.81
N ILE A 197 2.49 2.32 13.48
CA ILE A 197 1.94 3.41 12.66
C ILE A 197 0.43 3.49 12.78
N THR A 198 -0.29 2.38 12.64
CA THR A 198 -1.75 2.41 12.72
C THR A 198 -2.26 2.58 14.16
N ALA A 199 -1.43 2.32 15.17
CA ALA A 199 -1.72 2.70 16.57
C ALA A 199 -1.32 4.16 16.87
N THR A 200 -0.93 4.94 15.85
CA THR A 200 -0.48 6.34 15.96
C THR A 200 0.77 6.55 16.84
N ARG A 201 1.53 5.48 17.11
CA ARG A 201 2.79 5.48 17.86
C ARG A 201 3.95 5.90 16.96
N PHE A 202 3.85 7.08 16.35
CA PHE A 202 4.74 7.49 15.27
C PHE A 202 6.19 7.71 15.71
N GLU A 203 6.45 8.22 16.92
CA GLU A 203 7.80 8.39 17.46
C GLU A 203 8.52 7.05 17.59
N GLU A 204 7.83 6.04 18.14
CA GLU A 204 8.37 4.69 18.30
C GLU A 204 8.60 4.02 16.93
N ALA A 205 7.64 4.17 16.02
CA ALA A 205 7.77 3.67 14.65
C ALA A 205 8.98 4.30 13.93
N LEU A 206 9.18 5.62 14.06
CA LEU A 206 10.29 6.32 13.44
C LEU A 206 11.64 5.88 14.02
N ALA A 207 11.73 5.75 15.34
CA ALA A 207 12.95 5.29 16.01
C ALA A 207 13.35 3.88 15.56
N LEU A 208 12.41 2.92 15.60
CA LEU A 208 12.65 1.55 15.15
C LEU A 208 12.96 1.49 13.65
N ALA A 209 12.24 2.24 12.81
CA ALA A 209 12.50 2.25 11.37
C ALA A 209 13.90 2.81 11.04
N ASN A 210 14.36 3.84 11.77
CA ASN A 210 15.71 4.39 11.64
C ASN A 210 16.79 3.41 12.10
N GLU A 211 16.57 2.65 13.17
CA GLU A 211 17.48 1.58 13.58
C GLU A 211 17.57 0.48 12.49
N LEU A 212 16.41 0.01 12.03
CA LEU A 212 16.32 -1.09 11.08
C LEU A 212 16.88 -0.74 9.70
N ARG A 213 16.69 0.49 9.20
CA ARG A 213 17.27 0.89 7.91
C ARG A 213 18.80 0.95 7.94
N VAL A 214 19.41 1.28 9.10
CA VAL A 214 20.88 1.26 9.26
C VAL A 214 21.38 -0.19 9.25
N ARG A 215 20.68 -1.08 9.95
CA ARG A 215 21.03 -2.51 10.02
C ARG A 215 20.78 -3.27 8.72
N PHE A 216 19.74 -2.91 7.99
CA PHE A 216 19.30 -3.57 6.75
C PHE A 216 19.20 -2.55 5.61
N PRO A 217 20.34 -2.02 5.15
CA PRO A 217 20.38 -0.89 4.23
C PRO A 217 19.72 -1.19 2.88
N ASP A 218 19.67 -2.45 2.44
CA ASP A 218 19.06 -2.86 1.15
C ASP A 218 17.52 -3.00 1.20
N ARG A 219 16.90 -2.84 2.38
CA ARG A 219 15.45 -3.02 2.56
C ARG A 219 14.70 -1.71 2.51
N ALA A 220 14.13 -1.41 1.34
CA ALA A 220 13.32 -0.21 1.11
C ALA A 220 12.10 -0.07 2.06
N ASP A 221 11.59 -1.18 2.60
CA ASP A 221 10.43 -1.17 3.51
C ASP A 221 10.66 -0.29 4.75
N PHE A 222 11.87 -0.32 5.32
CA PHE A 222 12.16 0.42 6.55
C PHE A 222 12.24 1.93 6.30
N VAL A 223 12.89 2.38 5.23
CA VAL A 223 12.89 3.81 4.89
C VAL A 223 11.48 4.29 4.51
N ARG A 224 10.66 3.45 3.85
CA ARG A 224 9.27 3.78 3.55
C ARG A 224 8.44 4.05 4.81
N ARG A 225 8.67 3.25 5.86
CA ARG A 225 8.00 3.41 7.16
C ARG A 225 8.57 4.59 7.95
N ALA A 226 9.87 4.85 7.86
CA ALA A 226 10.48 6.06 8.43
C ALA A 226 9.92 7.35 7.79
N ILE A 227 9.82 7.42 6.46
CA ILE A 227 9.19 8.56 5.74
C ILE A 227 7.75 8.76 6.20
N GLN A 228 6.98 7.67 6.31
CA GLN A 228 5.59 7.73 6.75
C GLN A 228 5.45 8.22 8.19
N ALA A 229 6.26 7.72 9.12
CA ALA A 229 6.23 8.16 10.50
C ALA A 229 6.69 9.63 10.65
N ALA A 230 7.80 10.01 9.99
CA ALA A 230 8.28 11.39 9.99
C ALA A 230 7.28 12.37 9.37
N HIS A 231 6.54 11.94 8.34
CA HIS A 231 5.45 12.69 7.74
C HIS A 231 4.32 12.96 8.75
N PHE A 232 3.81 11.94 9.43
CA PHE A 232 2.74 12.10 10.43
C PHE A 232 3.18 12.90 11.66
N LEU A 233 4.47 12.87 12.01
CA LEU A 233 5.05 13.70 13.06
C LEU A 233 5.27 15.16 12.64
N GLY A 234 5.07 15.51 11.37
CA GLY A 234 5.40 16.83 10.84
C GLY A 234 6.91 17.14 10.84
N ARG A 235 7.78 16.14 10.99
CA ARG A 235 9.25 16.26 10.96
C ARG A 235 9.75 16.45 9.54
N ARG A 236 9.46 17.62 8.98
CA ARG A 236 9.63 17.93 7.55
C ARG A 236 11.07 17.75 7.08
N GLU A 237 12.05 18.27 7.80
CA GLU A 237 13.45 18.19 7.39
C GLU A 237 13.95 16.74 7.33
N GLU A 238 13.64 15.94 8.35
CA GLU A 238 13.98 14.52 8.40
C GLU A 238 13.28 13.74 7.27
N MET A 239 11.99 13.99 7.05
CA MET A 239 11.20 13.37 5.97
C MET A 239 11.76 13.70 4.57
N VAL A 240 12.18 14.95 4.32
CA VAL A 240 12.82 15.36 3.06
C VAL A 240 14.17 14.67 2.87
N ALA A 241 14.99 14.58 3.92
CA ALA A 241 16.28 13.89 3.87
C ALA A 241 16.09 12.40 3.53
N LEU A 242 15.12 11.74 4.16
CA LEU A 242 14.77 10.35 3.88
C LEU A 242 14.25 10.14 2.44
N LEU A 243 13.45 11.07 1.92
CA LEU A 243 13.01 11.02 0.51
C LEU A 243 14.17 11.14 -0.47
N HIS A 244 15.14 12.02 -0.19
CA HIS A 244 16.35 12.14 -1.02
C HIS A 244 17.18 10.84 -1.02
N GLU A 245 17.43 10.27 0.16
CA GLU A 245 18.13 8.98 0.28
C GLU A 245 17.39 7.87 -0.47
N ALA A 246 16.08 7.80 -0.30
CA ALA A 246 15.27 6.71 -0.81
C ALA A 246 15.11 6.75 -2.34
N LEU A 247 14.87 7.94 -2.92
CA LEU A 247 14.77 8.09 -4.38
C LEU A 247 16.11 7.94 -5.09
N GLU A 248 17.23 8.17 -4.41
CA GLU A 248 18.56 7.87 -4.96
C GLU A 248 18.80 6.37 -5.04
N ARG A 249 18.45 5.63 -3.98
CA ARG A 249 18.76 4.20 -3.88
C ARG A 249 17.74 3.31 -4.58
N TRP A 250 16.46 3.67 -4.52
CA TRP A 250 15.35 2.89 -5.08
C TRP A 250 14.46 3.74 -6.00
N PRO A 251 15.01 4.31 -7.07
CA PRO A 251 14.27 5.20 -7.97
C PRO A 251 13.07 4.52 -8.65
N GLY A 252 13.11 3.19 -8.82
CA GLY A 252 12.02 2.40 -9.40
C GLY A 252 10.94 1.95 -8.42
N ASP A 253 11.08 2.25 -7.12
CA ASP A 253 10.07 1.91 -6.12
C ASP A 253 8.87 2.87 -6.22
N TRP A 254 7.81 2.40 -6.88
CA TRP A 254 6.58 3.19 -7.08
C TRP A 254 5.93 3.63 -5.75
N LEU A 255 6.09 2.88 -4.66
CA LEU A 255 5.58 3.25 -3.34
C LEU A 255 6.35 4.42 -2.74
N MET A 256 7.60 4.65 -3.17
CA MET A 256 8.37 5.82 -2.78
C MET A 256 7.83 7.07 -3.48
N VAL A 257 7.60 6.98 -4.80
CA VAL A 257 7.02 8.08 -5.59
C VAL A 257 5.60 8.41 -5.10
N PHE A 258 4.81 7.38 -4.77
CA PHE A 258 3.49 7.54 -4.15
C PHE A 258 3.53 8.36 -2.85
N ARG A 259 4.51 8.09 -1.98
CA ARG A 259 4.70 8.84 -0.72
C ARG A 259 5.19 10.26 -0.99
N TYR A 260 6.17 10.42 -1.87
CA TYR A 260 6.67 11.71 -2.32
C TYR A 260 5.53 12.65 -2.75
N ASN A 261 4.62 12.17 -3.60
CA ASN A 261 3.48 12.94 -4.11
C ASN A 261 2.55 13.46 -2.99
N ARG A 262 2.50 12.79 -1.84
CA ARG A 262 1.66 13.14 -0.68
C ARG A 262 2.41 13.91 0.41
N CYS A 263 3.74 14.03 0.30
CA CYS A 263 4.53 14.75 1.28
C CYS A 263 4.56 16.25 1.00
N THR A 264 4.51 17.03 2.09
CA THR A 264 4.74 18.47 2.07
C THR A 264 6.24 18.74 2.05
N VAL A 265 6.77 19.09 0.87
CA VAL A 265 8.20 19.31 0.62
C VAL A 265 8.44 20.78 0.27
N PRO A 266 9.48 21.45 0.81
CA PRO A 266 9.86 22.79 0.38
C PRO A 266 10.16 22.81 -1.13
N MET A 267 9.69 23.85 -1.83
CA MET A 267 9.77 23.96 -3.30
C MET A 267 11.18 23.67 -3.88
N ALA A 268 12.25 24.11 -3.21
CA ALA A 268 13.62 23.88 -3.68
C ALA A 268 13.99 22.39 -3.70
N ASP A 269 13.65 21.67 -2.63
CA ASP A 269 13.88 20.22 -2.53
C ASP A 269 12.92 19.44 -3.42
N ASP A 270 11.67 19.91 -3.53
CA ASP A 270 10.65 19.31 -4.39
C ASP A 270 11.10 19.25 -5.85
N ARG A 271 11.68 20.36 -6.35
CA ARG A 271 12.27 20.44 -7.69
C ARG A 271 13.45 19.50 -7.87
N ARG A 272 14.29 19.35 -6.86
CA ARG A 272 15.46 18.44 -6.90
C ARG A 272 15.02 16.97 -6.91
N LEU A 273 14.06 16.59 -6.08
CA LEU A 273 13.49 15.24 -6.06
C LEU A 273 12.83 14.92 -7.39
N PHE A 274 12.01 15.84 -7.93
CA PHE A 274 11.38 15.65 -9.24
C PHE A 274 12.38 15.53 -10.39
N ALA A 275 13.42 16.37 -10.42
CA ALA A 275 14.47 16.24 -11.45
C ALA A 275 15.14 14.86 -11.44
N ARG A 276 15.33 14.25 -10.27
CA ARG A 276 15.85 12.87 -10.15
C ARG A 276 14.87 11.84 -10.70
N LEU A 277 13.58 11.95 -10.35
CA LEU A 277 12.53 11.07 -10.87
C LEU A 277 12.47 11.15 -12.41
N ALA A 278 12.51 12.36 -12.96
CA ALA A 278 12.49 12.59 -14.40
C ALA A 278 13.67 11.96 -15.12
N ALA A 279 14.87 12.04 -14.54
CA ALA A 279 16.06 11.38 -15.09
C ALA A 279 15.93 9.85 -15.17
N HIS A 280 15.10 9.23 -14.32
CA HIS A 280 14.91 7.78 -14.27
C HIS A 280 13.74 7.29 -15.12
N ARG A 281 12.88 8.19 -15.62
CA ARG A 281 11.70 7.85 -16.43
C ARG A 281 12.00 6.88 -17.58
N PRO A 282 13.08 7.04 -18.40
CA PRO A 282 13.33 6.13 -19.52
C PRO A 282 13.50 4.67 -19.11
N ALA A 283 14.05 4.41 -17.91
CA ALA A 283 14.27 3.06 -17.38
C ALA A 283 13.01 2.43 -16.76
N MET A 284 11.95 3.23 -16.54
CA MET A 284 10.74 2.81 -15.82
C MET A 284 9.53 2.59 -16.73
N GLY A 285 9.74 2.62 -18.06
CA GLY A 285 8.69 2.66 -19.09
C GLY A 285 7.67 1.51 -19.09
N GLU A 286 7.95 0.40 -18.40
CA GLU A 286 7.02 -0.74 -18.29
C GLU A 286 6.29 -0.81 -16.95
N ASN A 287 6.77 -0.10 -15.92
CA ASN A 287 6.20 -0.15 -14.58
C ASN A 287 4.96 0.75 -14.47
N GLN A 288 3.78 0.17 -14.73
CA GLN A 288 2.49 0.87 -14.78
C GLN A 288 2.18 1.71 -13.52
N ARG A 289 2.46 1.15 -12.32
CA ARG A 289 2.22 1.88 -11.06
C ARG A 289 3.19 3.04 -10.89
N TRP A 290 4.45 2.84 -11.26
CA TRP A 290 5.45 3.91 -11.22
C TRP A 290 5.10 5.02 -12.21
N LEU A 291 4.74 4.67 -13.45
CA LEU A 291 4.34 5.61 -14.49
C LEU A 291 3.17 6.49 -14.04
N PHE A 292 2.14 5.90 -13.44
CA PHE A 292 1.04 6.70 -12.93
C PHE A 292 1.46 7.65 -11.79
N GLN A 293 2.32 7.22 -10.86
CA GLN A 293 2.84 8.14 -9.84
C GLN A 293 3.75 9.22 -10.43
N TYR A 294 4.45 8.93 -11.53
CA TYR A 294 5.21 9.92 -12.29
C TYR A 294 4.30 10.95 -12.96
N VAL A 295 3.16 10.54 -13.52
CA VAL A 295 2.14 11.48 -14.05
C VAL A 295 1.71 12.46 -12.97
N VAL A 296 1.37 11.98 -11.77
CA VAL A 296 0.98 12.83 -10.64
C VAL A 296 2.11 13.79 -10.24
N ALA A 297 3.37 13.32 -10.24
CA ALA A 297 4.53 14.16 -9.97
C ALA A 297 4.71 15.25 -11.05
N CYS A 298 4.52 14.92 -12.34
CA CYS A 298 4.55 15.90 -13.41
C CYS A 298 3.48 16.98 -13.24
N LEU A 299 2.24 16.59 -12.92
CA LEU A 299 1.16 17.54 -12.65
C LEU A 299 1.48 18.45 -11.46
N ARG A 300 2.01 17.89 -10.36
CA ARG A 300 2.47 18.64 -9.19
C ARG A 300 3.50 19.73 -9.54
N HIS A 301 4.31 19.52 -10.57
CA HIS A 301 5.30 20.49 -11.07
C HIS A 301 4.81 21.33 -12.26
N GLY A 302 3.51 21.28 -12.60
CA GLY A 302 2.95 22.01 -13.74
C GLY A 302 3.45 21.52 -15.11
N ARG A 303 4.02 20.32 -15.18
CA ARG A 303 4.56 19.69 -16.40
C ARG A 303 3.46 18.92 -17.14
N THR A 304 2.37 19.60 -17.50
CA THR A 304 1.16 18.97 -18.04
C THR A 304 1.40 18.20 -19.35
N ALA A 305 2.22 18.74 -20.26
CA ALA A 305 2.54 18.04 -21.51
C ALA A 305 3.26 16.71 -21.25
N GLU A 306 4.25 16.72 -20.37
CA GLU A 306 4.97 15.52 -19.97
C GLU A 306 4.10 14.52 -19.20
N ALA A 307 3.17 15.04 -18.37
CA ALA A 307 2.16 14.21 -17.71
C ALA A 307 1.29 13.47 -18.74
N LEU A 308 0.82 14.15 -19.79
CA LEU A 308 0.03 13.54 -20.87
C LEU A 308 0.82 12.49 -21.66
N GLU A 309 2.09 12.76 -21.96
CA GLU A 309 2.98 11.80 -22.63
C GLU A 309 3.19 10.53 -21.79
N ALA A 310 3.44 10.68 -20.48
CA ALA A 310 3.58 9.54 -19.57
C ALA A 310 2.25 8.81 -19.37
N LEU A 311 1.14 9.53 -19.30
CA LEU A 311 -0.20 8.97 -19.12
C LEU A 311 -0.62 8.11 -20.31
N ALA A 312 -0.23 8.47 -21.53
CA ALA A 312 -0.46 7.66 -22.74
C ALA A 312 0.22 6.29 -22.71
N LEU A 313 1.25 6.11 -21.86
CA LEU A 313 1.95 4.83 -21.67
C LEU A 313 1.31 3.95 -20.59
N VAL A 314 0.39 4.51 -19.79
CA VAL A 314 -0.33 3.74 -18.78
C VAL A 314 -1.45 2.97 -19.46
N GLN A 315 -1.47 1.66 -19.28
CA GLN A 315 -2.52 0.78 -19.77
C GLN A 315 -3.82 1.06 -19.03
N ASP A 316 -4.95 0.99 -19.74
CA ASP A 316 -6.27 1.26 -19.17
C ASP A 316 -6.75 0.11 -18.24
N THR A 317 -6.07 -1.03 -18.27
CA THR A 317 -6.37 -2.19 -17.43
C THR A 317 -5.51 -2.22 -16.15
N GLY A 318 -6.04 -2.90 -15.13
CA GLY A 318 -5.34 -3.09 -13.87
C GLY A 318 -5.35 -1.87 -12.94
N PRO A 319 -4.63 -1.93 -11.80
CA PRO A 319 -4.78 -0.96 -10.72
C PRO A 319 -4.37 0.48 -11.07
N ALA A 320 -3.42 0.67 -11.99
CA ALA A 320 -3.04 2.01 -12.44
C ALA A 320 -4.03 2.55 -13.48
N GLY A 321 -4.55 1.69 -14.36
CA GLY A 321 -5.47 2.04 -15.43
C GLY A 321 -6.79 2.64 -14.93
N SER A 322 -7.36 2.08 -13.86
CA SER A 322 -8.60 2.59 -13.26
C SER A 322 -8.49 4.03 -12.75
N MET A 323 -7.28 4.50 -12.43
CA MET A 323 -7.02 5.88 -12.04
C MET A 323 -6.59 6.75 -13.25
N ALA A 324 -5.83 6.15 -14.17
CA ALA A 324 -5.25 6.83 -15.32
C ALA A 324 -6.29 7.21 -16.39
N ALA A 325 -7.25 6.32 -16.67
CA ALA A 325 -8.27 6.55 -17.69
C ALA A 325 -9.14 7.80 -17.41
N PRO A 326 -9.77 7.95 -16.22
CA PRO A 326 -10.58 9.14 -15.93
C PRO A 326 -9.73 10.42 -15.92
N LEU A 327 -8.51 10.39 -15.36
CA LEU A 327 -7.60 11.53 -15.39
C LEU A 327 -7.23 11.94 -16.83
N ARG A 328 -7.02 10.98 -17.72
CA ARG A 328 -6.72 11.24 -19.13
C ARG A 328 -7.88 11.93 -19.82
N ALA A 329 -9.10 11.44 -19.60
CA ALA A 329 -10.31 12.05 -20.14
C ALA A 329 -10.50 13.48 -19.61
N ALA A 330 -10.28 13.70 -18.32
CA ALA A 330 -10.35 15.03 -17.70
C ALA A 330 -9.33 16.00 -18.32
N LEU A 331 -8.05 15.60 -18.43
CA LEU A 331 -6.99 16.45 -18.98
C LEU A 331 -7.17 16.73 -20.49
N ALA A 332 -7.82 15.84 -21.23
CA ALA A 332 -8.16 16.05 -22.64
C ALA A 332 -9.18 17.18 -22.86
N ARG A 333 -9.85 17.66 -21.80
CA ARG A 333 -10.88 18.71 -21.90
C ARG A 333 -10.35 20.06 -22.35
N LEU A 334 -9.08 20.34 -22.08
CA LEU A 334 -8.38 21.58 -22.42
C LEU A 334 -7.04 21.28 -23.08
N PRO A 335 -6.55 22.15 -23.98
CA PRO A 335 -5.17 22.09 -24.45
C PRO A 335 -4.17 22.13 -23.28
N ALA A 336 -3.02 21.47 -23.41
CA ALA A 336 -2.01 21.40 -22.35
C ALA A 336 -1.56 22.78 -21.82
N ALA A 337 -1.49 23.80 -22.69
CA ALA A 337 -1.12 25.16 -22.33
C ALA A 337 -2.20 25.89 -21.48
N ASP A 338 -3.46 25.47 -21.60
CA ASP A 338 -4.61 26.11 -20.94
C ASP A 338 -4.80 25.60 -19.50
N TRP A 339 -4.13 24.51 -19.13
CA TRP A 339 -4.15 23.97 -17.76
C TRP A 339 -3.34 24.81 -16.77
N ARG A 340 -2.51 25.74 -17.25
CA ARG A 340 -1.77 26.67 -16.40
C ARG A 340 -2.61 27.91 -16.14
N SER A 341 -3.02 28.11 -14.90
CA SER A 341 -3.70 29.34 -14.51
C SER A 341 -2.83 30.59 -14.70
N THR A 342 -3.46 31.66 -15.16
CA THR A 342 -2.90 33.01 -15.27
C THR A 342 -3.34 33.94 -14.13
N ARG A 343 -4.12 33.44 -13.16
CA ARG A 343 -4.75 34.24 -12.09
C ARG A 343 -3.90 34.38 -10.81
N GLY A 344 -2.61 34.02 -10.88
CA GLY A 344 -1.64 34.24 -9.80
C GLY A 344 -1.62 33.16 -8.71
N ILE A 345 -2.31 32.04 -8.89
CA ILE A 345 -2.18 30.87 -8.02
C ILE A 345 -0.76 30.28 -8.12
N VAL A 346 -0.21 29.84 -6.99
CA VAL A 346 1.10 29.19 -6.94
C VAL A 346 0.90 27.73 -6.56
N ASN A 347 1.44 26.82 -7.37
CA ASN A 347 1.43 25.38 -7.08
C ASN A 347 2.58 25.01 -6.11
N ASP A 348 2.57 25.61 -4.92
CA ASP A 348 3.54 25.37 -3.86
C ASP A 348 2.99 24.39 -2.82
N PRO A 349 3.59 23.19 -2.65
CA PRO A 349 3.10 22.20 -1.72
C PRO A 349 3.06 22.66 -0.26
N ALA A 350 3.85 23.66 0.11
CA ALA A 350 3.90 24.21 1.46
C ALA A 350 2.92 25.38 1.69
N ARG A 351 2.19 25.84 0.67
CA ARG A 351 1.19 26.91 0.82
C ARG A 351 -0.16 26.35 1.22
N GLU A 352 -0.57 26.71 2.43
CA GLU A 352 -1.79 26.21 3.07
C GLU A 352 -3.06 26.94 2.61
N VAL A 353 -3.00 28.27 2.47
CA VAL A 353 -4.14 29.13 2.10
C VAL A 353 -3.74 30.03 0.93
N GLN A 354 -4.55 30.06 -0.12
CA GLN A 354 -4.37 31.00 -1.24
C GLN A 354 -5.73 31.57 -1.66
N LEU A 355 -5.77 32.87 -1.94
CA LEU A 355 -6.97 33.57 -2.40
C LEU A 355 -6.73 34.11 -3.81
N VAL A 356 -7.64 33.77 -4.72
CA VAL A 356 -7.69 34.31 -6.09
C VAL A 356 -9.00 35.07 -6.25
N THR A 357 -8.91 36.39 -6.43
CA THR A 357 -10.07 37.26 -6.62
C THR A 357 -10.33 37.54 -8.09
N ARG A 358 -11.60 37.75 -8.45
CA ARG A 358 -12.00 38.13 -9.80
C ARG A 358 -12.98 39.31 -9.78
N PRO A 359 -12.71 40.41 -10.52
CA PRO A 359 -13.70 41.45 -10.73
C PRO A 359 -15.00 40.90 -11.31
N GLY A 360 -16.14 41.29 -10.76
CA GLY A 360 -17.45 40.77 -11.17
C GLY A 360 -17.74 39.34 -10.68
N ALA A 361 -17.05 38.86 -9.65
CA ALA A 361 -17.37 37.58 -9.04
C ALA A 361 -18.81 37.54 -8.52
N ARG A 362 -19.48 36.42 -8.73
CA ARG A 362 -20.86 36.13 -8.32
C ARG A 362 -20.95 35.26 -7.06
N ALA A 363 -19.84 34.64 -6.68
CA ALA A 363 -19.70 33.81 -5.50
C ALA A 363 -18.22 33.74 -5.08
N THR A 364 -18.01 33.33 -3.84
CA THR A 364 -16.68 32.93 -3.34
C THR A 364 -16.69 31.42 -3.12
N LEU A 365 -15.92 30.71 -3.95
CA LEU A 365 -15.77 29.26 -3.79
C LEU A 365 -14.65 28.98 -2.78
N VAL A 366 -14.82 27.95 -1.95
CA VAL A 366 -13.79 27.46 -1.03
C VAL A 366 -13.46 26.03 -1.39
N LEU A 367 -12.27 25.80 -1.96
CA LEU A 367 -11.80 24.45 -2.28
C LEU A 367 -11.09 23.85 -1.05
N LEU A 368 -11.57 22.69 -0.63
CA LEU A 368 -10.93 21.84 0.37
C LEU A 368 -10.17 20.72 -0.34
N ALA A 369 -8.84 20.81 -0.35
CA ALA A 369 -7.99 19.84 -1.03
C ALA A 369 -8.15 18.42 -0.47
N GLY A 370 -8.10 17.43 -1.35
CA GLY A 370 -7.93 16.03 -0.94
C GLY A 370 -6.50 15.72 -0.49
N VAL A 371 -6.24 14.43 -0.19
CA VAL A 371 -4.93 13.93 0.29
C VAL A 371 -3.75 14.20 -0.66
N GLN A 372 -4.03 14.48 -1.94
CA GLN A 372 -3.01 14.82 -2.94
C GLN A 372 -2.67 16.32 -2.98
N GLY A 373 -3.37 17.14 -2.18
CA GLY A 373 -3.17 18.60 -2.14
C GLY A 373 -3.86 19.36 -3.28
N GLY A 374 -4.89 18.78 -3.89
CA GLY A 374 -5.67 19.35 -5.00
C GLY A 374 -7.11 18.85 -5.05
N LEU A 375 -7.78 19.03 -6.20
CA LEU A 375 -9.12 18.49 -6.48
C LEU A 375 -8.97 17.22 -7.35
N GLY A 376 -9.29 16.05 -6.79
CA GLY A 376 -8.93 14.78 -7.41
C GLY A 376 -7.42 14.64 -7.59
N TYR A 377 -6.99 14.31 -8.80
CA TYR A 377 -5.57 14.35 -9.21
C TYR A 377 -5.09 15.71 -9.72
N LEU A 378 -5.97 16.70 -9.84
CA LEU A 378 -5.60 18.02 -10.36
C LEU A 378 -5.00 18.90 -9.26
N PRO A 379 -3.76 19.40 -9.43
CA PRO A 379 -3.20 20.37 -8.50
C PRO A 379 -3.90 21.73 -8.61
N MET A 380 -3.62 22.61 -7.65
CA MET A 380 -4.34 23.89 -7.47
C MET A 380 -4.32 24.78 -8.71
N ASP A 381 -3.23 24.80 -9.46
CA ASP A 381 -3.11 25.56 -10.70
C ASP A 381 -4.02 25.02 -11.82
N HIS A 382 -4.15 23.71 -11.94
CA HIS A 382 -5.06 23.05 -12.89
C HIS A 382 -6.53 23.24 -12.47
N THR A 383 -6.82 23.12 -11.18
CA THR A 383 -8.16 23.43 -10.66
C THR A 383 -8.51 24.90 -10.90
N ASP A 384 -7.56 25.82 -10.70
CA ASP A 384 -7.77 27.24 -10.96
C ASP A 384 -7.95 27.54 -12.45
N ALA A 385 -7.28 26.82 -13.36
CA ALA A 385 -7.52 26.95 -14.80
C ALA A 385 -8.98 26.63 -15.19
N LEU A 386 -9.63 25.68 -14.50
CA LEU A 386 -11.07 25.44 -14.64
C LEU A 386 -11.87 26.61 -14.06
N MET A 387 -11.55 27.05 -12.84
CA MET A 387 -12.25 28.15 -12.17
C MET A 387 -12.08 29.51 -12.87
N ALA A 388 -11.02 29.70 -13.65
CA ALA A 388 -10.81 30.87 -14.49
C ALA A 388 -11.87 31.03 -15.58
N ARG A 389 -12.66 29.99 -15.85
CA ARG A 389 -13.81 30.04 -16.77
C ARG A 389 -15.11 30.49 -16.10
N GLN A 390 -15.10 30.66 -14.78
CA GLN A 390 -16.27 31.04 -13.99
C GLN A 390 -16.09 32.43 -13.33
N PRO A 391 -17.16 33.23 -13.18
CA PRO A 391 -17.10 34.54 -12.53
C PRO A 391 -17.10 34.36 -11.01
N VAL A 392 -16.01 33.84 -10.44
CA VAL A 392 -15.92 33.51 -9.01
C VAL A 392 -14.58 33.93 -8.40
N ASN A 393 -14.61 34.29 -7.12
CA ASN A 393 -13.44 34.25 -6.26
C ASN A 393 -13.20 32.81 -5.82
N VAL A 394 -11.95 32.43 -5.52
CA VAL A 394 -11.64 31.11 -4.99
C VAL A 394 -10.66 31.20 -3.84
N VAL A 395 -10.99 30.55 -2.72
CA VAL A 395 -10.12 30.30 -1.58
C VAL A 395 -9.67 28.85 -1.67
N TYR A 396 -8.38 28.63 -1.87
CA TYR A 396 -7.76 27.31 -1.94
C TYR A 396 -7.17 26.94 -0.60
N LEU A 397 -7.64 25.84 -0.01
CA LEU A 397 -7.18 25.32 1.27
C LEU A 397 -6.49 23.97 1.09
N ARG A 398 -5.28 23.83 1.64
CA ARG A 398 -4.51 22.59 1.69
C ARG A 398 -4.25 22.22 3.14
N ASP A 399 -4.61 21.00 3.52
CA ASP A 399 -4.31 20.47 4.84
C ASP A 399 -2.87 19.93 4.88
N LEU A 400 -1.95 20.67 5.48
CA LEU A 400 -0.53 20.27 5.58
C LEU A 400 -0.28 19.20 6.66
N ASP A 401 -1.21 19.04 7.59
CA ASP A 401 -1.12 18.10 8.71
C ASP A 401 -1.93 16.82 8.45
N HIS A 402 -2.59 16.73 7.29
CA HIS A 402 -3.33 15.56 6.78
C HIS A 402 -4.40 15.04 7.73
N ARG A 403 -5.10 15.95 8.41
CA ARG A 403 -6.17 15.66 9.37
C ARG A 403 -7.57 15.76 8.76
N GLY A 404 -7.68 15.91 7.45
CA GLY A 404 -8.96 16.16 6.77
C GLY A 404 -9.66 17.41 7.30
N PHE A 405 -8.91 18.45 7.67
CA PHE A 405 -9.38 19.73 8.22
C PHE A 405 -10.13 19.64 9.57
N THR A 406 -9.91 18.59 10.38
CA THR A 406 -10.51 18.44 11.73
C THR A 406 -9.66 19.09 12.84
N GLY A 407 -8.43 19.51 12.53
CA GLY A 407 -7.48 20.04 13.51
C GLY A 407 -7.24 21.55 13.44
N GLY A 408 -8.03 22.29 12.66
CA GLY A 408 -7.68 23.67 12.28
C GLY A 408 -6.62 23.74 11.18
N MET A 409 -6.11 24.96 10.92
CA MET A 409 -5.12 25.25 9.88
C MET A 409 -4.18 26.36 10.36
N ARG A 410 -2.87 26.25 10.14
CA ARG A 410 -1.89 27.19 10.70
C ARG A 410 -2.16 28.65 10.28
N GLY A 411 -2.62 28.85 9.05
CA GLY A 411 -2.96 30.15 8.47
C GLY A 411 -4.34 30.69 8.85
N LEU A 412 -5.21 29.89 9.49
CA LEU A 412 -6.59 30.31 9.83
C LEU A 412 -6.90 30.21 11.33
N GLY A 413 -6.21 29.33 12.05
CA GLY A 413 -6.31 29.14 13.49
C GLY A 413 -6.08 27.68 13.94
N PRO A 414 -5.69 27.47 15.21
CA PRO A 414 -5.20 26.17 15.71
C PRO A 414 -6.28 25.11 15.95
N GLY A 415 -7.56 25.46 15.81
CA GLY A 415 -8.67 24.51 15.95
C GLY A 415 -9.77 24.72 14.91
N PRO A 416 -10.75 23.80 14.83
CA PRO A 416 -11.84 23.87 13.87
C PRO A 416 -12.62 25.20 13.93
N ALA A 417 -13.01 25.65 15.13
CA ALA A 417 -13.75 26.89 15.29
C ALA A 417 -12.95 28.12 14.82
N ASP A 418 -11.64 28.15 15.11
CA ASP A 418 -10.76 29.23 14.68
C ASP A 418 -10.57 29.23 13.16
N MET A 419 -10.43 28.05 12.55
CA MET A 419 -10.39 27.90 11.09
C MET A 419 -11.65 28.49 10.44
N ILE A 420 -12.84 28.18 10.96
CA ILE A 420 -14.11 28.72 10.46
C ILE A 420 -14.16 30.25 10.64
N ALA A 421 -13.73 30.77 11.79
CA ALA A 421 -13.62 32.22 12.00
C ALA A 421 -12.62 32.90 11.04
N GLY A 422 -11.51 32.23 10.73
CA GLY A 422 -10.53 32.66 9.73
C GLY A 422 -11.10 32.70 8.33
N LEU A 423 -11.88 31.69 7.94
CA LEU A 423 -12.59 31.67 6.67
C LEU A 423 -13.61 32.80 6.57
N ARG A 424 -14.38 33.05 7.63
CA ARG A 424 -15.31 34.20 7.68
C ARG A 424 -14.60 35.53 7.43
N ARG A 425 -13.44 35.76 8.07
CA ARG A 425 -12.62 36.96 7.82
C ARG A 425 -12.18 37.12 6.36
N ILE A 426 -12.01 36.01 5.63
CA ILE A 426 -11.65 36.02 4.21
C ILE A 426 -12.88 36.23 3.33
N THR A 427 -14.01 35.58 3.63
CA THR A 427 -15.16 35.49 2.73
C THR A 427 -16.18 36.61 2.92
N GLU A 428 -16.44 37.04 4.17
CA GLU A 428 -17.43 38.06 4.50
C GLU A 428 -17.20 39.42 3.83
N PRO A 429 -15.95 39.94 3.69
CA PRO A 429 -15.72 41.23 3.03
C PRO A 429 -16.18 41.30 1.57
N PHE A 430 -16.36 40.15 0.90
CA PHE A 430 -16.88 40.12 -0.47
C PHE A 430 -18.40 40.29 -0.52
N GLY A 431 -19.14 39.97 0.54
CA GLY A 431 -20.60 40.00 0.55
C GLY A 431 -21.26 39.09 -0.49
N LEU A 432 -20.57 38.01 -0.89
CA LEU A 432 -21.01 37.07 -1.93
C LEU A 432 -21.41 35.72 -1.32
N PRO A 433 -22.31 34.95 -1.99
CA PRO A 433 -22.59 33.58 -1.63
C PRO A 433 -21.31 32.75 -1.54
N VAL A 434 -21.15 32.00 -0.45
CA VAL A 434 -20.01 31.10 -0.23
C VAL A 434 -20.41 29.68 -0.62
N VAL A 435 -19.63 29.04 -1.49
CA VAL A 435 -19.84 27.63 -1.84
C VAL A 435 -18.56 26.85 -1.56
N THR A 436 -18.64 25.84 -0.70
CA THR A 436 -17.48 24.97 -0.44
C THR A 436 -17.49 23.78 -1.39
N PHE A 437 -16.33 23.28 -1.79
CA PHE A 437 -16.27 22.08 -2.61
C PHE A 437 -14.98 21.29 -2.41
N GLY A 438 -15.03 20.00 -2.72
CA GLY A 438 -13.89 19.10 -2.64
C GLY A 438 -14.25 17.69 -3.08
N SER A 439 -13.24 16.84 -3.23
CA SER A 439 -13.39 15.44 -3.66
C SER A 439 -12.95 14.46 -2.59
N SER A 440 -13.62 13.31 -2.48
CA SER A 440 -13.30 12.27 -1.49
C SER A 440 -13.25 12.87 -0.07
N ILE A 441 -12.15 12.74 0.67
CA ILE A 441 -12.02 13.38 2.00
C ILE A 441 -12.18 14.91 1.97
N GLY A 442 -11.81 15.55 0.86
CA GLY A 442 -12.05 16.98 0.64
C GLY A 442 -13.55 17.30 0.49
N GLY A 443 -14.34 16.35 -0.02
CA GLY A 443 -15.81 16.46 -0.12
C GLY A 443 -16.48 16.41 1.25
N VAL A 444 -16.01 15.51 2.13
CA VAL A 444 -16.42 15.46 3.55
C VAL A 444 -16.12 16.80 4.23
N ALA A 445 -14.89 17.28 4.07
CA ALA A 445 -14.45 18.55 4.62
C ALA A 445 -15.25 19.72 4.05
N ALA A 446 -15.62 19.69 2.77
CA ALA A 446 -16.46 20.70 2.14
C ALA A 446 -17.85 20.76 2.81
N ILE A 447 -18.56 19.63 2.90
CA ILE A 447 -19.88 19.59 3.55
C ILE A 447 -19.77 20.11 4.99
N ARG A 448 -18.82 19.60 5.78
CA ARG A 448 -18.62 20.07 7.16
C ARG A 448 -18.36 21.58 7.23
N THR A 449 -17.43 22.07 6.42
CA THR A 449 -17.04 23.49 6.42
C THR A 449 -18.19 24.39 6.00
N ALA A 450 -19.02 23.98 5.03
CA ALA A 450 -20.20 24.73 4.64
C ALA A 450 -21.22 24.83 5.78
N LEU A 451 -21.50 23.71 6.45
CA LEU A 451 -22.41 23.68 7.59
C LEU A 451 -21.90 24.58 8.72
N ASP A 452 -20.62 24.52 9.06
CA ASP A 452 -20.06 25.33 10.15
C ASP A 452 -19.97 26.83 9.80
N LEU A 453 -19.78 27.14 8.52
CA LEU A 453 -19.80 28.52 8.04
C LEU A 453 -21.22 29.11 8.00
N GLY A 454 -22.25 28.29 7.79
CA GLY A 454 -23.55 28.74 7.29
C GLY A 454 -23.47 29.17 5.82
N ALA A 455 -22.73 28.40 5.02
CA ALA A 455 -22.47 28.70 3.61
C ALA A 455 -23.74 28.53 2.75
N HIS A 456 -23.70 29.08 1.54
CA HIS A 456 -24.82 28.98 0.59
C HIS A 456 -24.99 27.55 0.06
N ALA A 457 -23.88 26.86 -0.23
CA ALA A 457 -23.92 25.46 -0.65
C ALA A 457 -22.59 24.71 -0.40
N ALA A 458 -22.66 23.38 -0.45
CA ALA A 458 -21.52 22.47 -0.51
C ALA A 458 -21.62 21.58 -1.76
N ILE A 459 -20.50 21.33 -2.43
CA ILE A 459 -20.40 20.32 -3.50
C ILE A 459 -19.37 19.28 -3.08
N SER A 460 -19.82 18.04 -2.93
CA SER A 460 -18.99 16.90 -2.60
C SER A 460 -18.90 15.99 -3.82
N PHE A 461 -17.70 15.75 -4.33
CA PHE A 461 -17.44 14.79 -5.40
C PHE A 461 -16.93 13.48 -4.81
N ALA A 462 -17.79 12.46 -4.79
CA ALA A 462 -17.51 11.15 -4.20
C ALA A 462 -17.01 11.24 -2.74
N GLY A 463 -17.49 12.23 -1.97
CA GLY A 463 -17.14 12.34 -0.56
C GLY A 463 -17.95 11.33 0.26
N PRO A 464 -17.32 10.45 1.05
CA PRO A 464 -18.05 9.49 1.88
C PRO A 464 -18.88 10.22 2.94
N ILE A 465 -20.17 9.91 3.01
CA ILE A 465 -21.08 10.54 3.98
C ILE A 465 -20.96 9.87 5.35
N HIS A 466 -20.61 8.58 5.34
CA HIS A 466 -20.38 7.78 6.53
C HIS A 466 -18.98 7.17 6.54
N LEU A 467 -18.05 7.83 7.24
CA LEU A 467 -16.66 7.37 7.40
C LEU A 467 -16.51 6.10 8.26
N GLY A 468 -17.55 5.77 9.05
CA GLY A 468 -17.55 4.59 9.90
C GLY A 468 -17.91 3.27 9.20
N ALA A 469 -18.26 3.31 7.90
CA ALA A 469 -18.63 2.12 7.15
C ALA A 469 -17.37 1.58 6.45
N MET A 470 -16.61 0.75 7.16
CA MET A 470 -15.60 -0.06 6.51
C MET A 470 -16.32 -1.07 5.62
N SER A 471 -16.14 -1.01 4.30
CA SER A 471 -16.51 -2.15 3.47
C SER A 471 -15.53 -3.29 3.77
N GLU A 472 -16.04 -4.51 3.90
CA GLU A 472 -15.23 -5.69 4.21
C GLU A 472 -14.11 -5.94 3.18
N GLU A 473 -14.25 -5.37 1.97
CA GLU A 473 -13.34 -5.49 0.82
C GLU A 473 -12.15 -4.48 0.85
N GLU A 474 -12.28 -3.32 1.50
CA GLU A 474 -11.23 -2.29 1.50
C GLU A 474 -10.10 -2.56 2.52
N GLU A 475 -10.35 -3.37 3.54
CA GLU A 475 -9.34 -3.75 4.55
C GLU A 475 -8.28 -4.73 4.02
N ASP A 476 -8.55 -5.45 2.92
CA ASP A 476 -7.68 -6.51 2.40
C ASP A 476 -6.60 -6.01 1.40
N GLN A 477 -6.57 -4.70 1.11
CA GLN A 477 -5.57 -4.10 0.23
C GLN A 477 -4.33 -3.64 1.00
N PRO A 478 -3.10 -3.86 0.48
CA PRO A 478 -1.90 -3.21 1.01
C PRO A 478 -2.03 -1.68 0.84
N GLY A 479 -2.47 -1.01 1.90
CA GLY A 479 -2.83 0.42 1.89
C GLY A 479 -4.09 0.78 2.68
N GLY A 480 -4.94 -0.18 3.07
CA GLY A 480 -6.15 0.07 3.89
C GLY A 480 -5.86 0.77 5.23
N ASP A 481 -4.66 0.53 5.77
CA ASP A 481 -4.15 1.09 7.02
C ASP A 481 -3.86 2.61 7.00
N ALA A 482 -3.67 3.21 5.82
CA ALA A 482 -3.57 4.67 5.72
C ALA A 482 -4.92 5.34 5.98
N ARG A 483 -6.03 4.71 5.57
CA ARG A 483 -7.39 5.20 5.81
C ARG A 483 -7.76 5.11 7.30
N SER A 484 -7.47 4.01 7.98
CA SER A 484 -7.72 3.89 9.44
C SER A 484 -6.94 4.94 10.26
N THR A 485 -5.70 5.25 9.87
CA THR A 485 -4.89 6.30 10.50
C THR A 485 -5.45 7.72 10.23
N ILE A 486 -5.93 7.98 9.02
CA ILE A 486 -6.55 9.26 8.63
C ILE A 486 -7.92 9.44 9.32
N PHE A 487 -8.73 8.39 9.39
CA PHE A 487 -10.09 8.44 9.94
C PHE A 487 -10.16 8.30 11.45
N GLY A 488 -9.15 7.71 12.11
CA GLY A 488 -9.07 7.64 13.57
C GLY A 488 -9.00 8.99 14.28
N GLN A 489 -8.77 10.07 13.52
CA GLN A 489 -8.74 11.45 14.03
C GLN A 489 -10.11 12.15 13.98
N PHE A 490 -11.13 11.51 13.41
CA PHE A 490 -12.49 12.05 13.30
C PHE A 490 -13.26 11.76 14.59
N ALA A 491 -13.98 12.76 15.12
CA ALA A 491 -14.87 12.53 16.26
C ALA A 491 -16.08 11.70 15.84
N ALA A 492 -16.81 11.12 16.80
CA ALA A 492 -18.03 10.35 16.50
C ALA A 492 -19.07 11.15 15.69
N ALA A 493 -19.15 12.45 15.92
CA ALA A 493 -20.02 13.37 15.16
C ALA A 493 -19.54 13.64 13.72
N ASP A 494 -18.28 13.33 13.40
CA ASP A 494 -17.72 13.44 12.05
C ASP A 494 -17.74 12.10 11.30
N LEU A 495 -18.09 10.99 11.97
CA LEU A 495 -18.20 9.68 11.33
C LEU A 495 -19.44 9.57 10.42
N SER A 496 -20.45 10.42 10.64
CA SER A 496 -21.64 10.52 9.79
C SER A 496 -22.10 11.97 9.66
N LEU A 497 -22.24 12.46 8.43
CA LEU A 497 -22.70 13.83 8.18
C LEU A 497 -24.22 13.97 8.06
N VAL A 498 -24.98 12.87 8.04
CA VAL A 498 -26.43 12.85 7.77
C VAL A 498 -27.20 13.77 8.72
N GLU A 499 -26.97 13.66 10.03
CA GLU A 499 -27.69 14.48 11.00
C GLU A 499 -27.31 15.96 10.93
N ARG A 500 -26.03 16.24 10.68
CA ARG A 500 -25.55 17.63 10.55
C ARG A 500 -26.18 18.31 9.34
N VAL A 501 -26.29 17.60 8.20
CA VAL A 501 -26.99 18.10 7.01
C VAL A 501 -28.46 18.36 7.33
N ARG A 502 -29.13 17.43 8.02
CA ARG A 502 -30.56 17.59 8.38
C ARG A 502 -30.82 18.79 9.29
N GLN A 503 -29.90 19.07 10.21
CA GLN A 503 -30.02 20.17 11.17
C GLN A 503 -29.79 21.56 10.56
N GLN A 504 -29.31 21.64 9.31
CA GLN A 504 -29.05 22.90 8.62
C GLN A 504 -29.75 22.99 7.26
N PRO A 505 -31.09 23.14 7.23
CA PRO A 505 -31.88 23.11 6.00
C PRO A 505 -31.58 24.25 5.01
N ASP A 506 -30.88 25.31 5.46
CA ASP A 506 -30.52 26.47 4.63
C ASP A 506 -29.25 26.24 3.79
N VAL A 507 -28.42 25.26 4.16
CA VAL A 507 -27.20 24.91 3.42
C VAL A 507 -27.52 23.82 2.41
N LEU A 508 -27.45 24.13 1.11
CA LEU A 508 -27.65 23.13 0.05
C LEU A 508 -26.43 22.22 -0.09
N VAL A 509 -26.64 20.90 -0.11
CA VAL A 509 -25.58 19.90 -0.27
C VAL A 509 -25.77 19.14 -1.57
N TYR A 510 -24.85 19.33 -2.52
CA TYR A 510 -24.77 18.55 -3.75
C TYR A 510 -23.80 17.40 -3.55
N GLN A 511 -24.32 16.17 -3.53
CA GLN A 511 -23.50 14.96 -3.50
C GLN A 511 -23.41 14.39 -4.91
N CYS A 512 -22.27 14.60 -5.56
CA CYS A 512 -21.93 14.01 -6.86
C CYS A 512 -21.25 12.66 -6.64
N TYR A 513 -21.68 11.62 -7.34
CA TYR A 513 -21.22 10.24 -7.04
C TYR A 513 -21.23 9.36 -8.30
N GLY A 514 -20.35 8.36 -8.35
CA GLY A 514 -20.32 7.40 -9.45
C GLY A 514 -21.58 6.54 -9.47
N ALA A 515 -22.41 6.68 -10.52
CA ALA A 515 -23.71 6.00 -10.56
C ALA A 515 -23.60 4.47 -10.64
N ASP A 516 -22.48 3.97 -11.16
CA ASP A 516 -22.21 2.54 -11.34
C ASP A 516 -21.17 2.03 -10.32
N PHE A 517 -20.79 2.85 -9.33
CA PHE A 517 -19.84 2.49 -8.27
C PHE A 517 -20.58 2.30 -6.94
N ALA A 518 -20.84 1.05 -6.56
CA ALA A 518 -21.70 0.70 -5.43
C ALA A 518 -21.36 1.41 -4.10
N PRO A 519 -20.08 1.56 -3.68
CA PRO A 519 -19.74 2.30 -2.46
C PRO A 519 -20.22 3.76 -2.48
N ASP A 520 -19.97 4.47 -3.59
CA ASP A 520 -20.39 5.86 -3.78
C ASP A 520 -21.91 6.01 -3.78
N VAL A 521 -22.62 5.06 -4.41
CA VAL A 521 -24.09 5.00 -4.40
C VAL A 521 -24.58 4.84 -2.96
N ALA A 522 -24.05 3.86 -2.21
CA ALA A 522 -24.48 3.60 -0.84
C ALA A 522 -24.32 4.84 0.06
N ASP A 523 -23.20 5.57 -0.05
CA ASP A 523 -22.98 6.82 0.68
C ASP A 523 -23.95 7.93 0.28
N ALA A 524 -24.19 8.11 -1.03
CA ALA A 524 -25.10 9.14 -1.52
C ALA A 524 -26.55 8.90 -1.07
N GLU A 525 -26.99 7.64 -1.04
CA GLU A 525 -28.33 7.25 -0.60
C GLU A 525 -28.64 7.65 0.85
N LEU A 526 -27.63 7.78 1.70
CA LEU A 526 -27.81 8.22 3.09
C LEU A 526 -28.37 9.64 3.21
N LEU A 527 -28.21 10.47 2.18
CA LEU A 527 -28.75 11.83 2.12
C LEU A 527 -30.11 11.90 1.42
N ARG A 528 -30.61 10.78 0.87
CA ARG A 528 -31.88 10.76 0.13
C ARG A 528 -33.05 11.20 1.02
N GLY A 529 -33.88 12.09 0.47
CA GLY A 529 -35.07 12.60 1.16
C GLY A 529 -34.81 13.77 2.12
N LEU A 530 -33.55 14.16 2.35
CA LEU A 530 -33.25 15.40 3.06
C LEU A 530 -33.60 16.61 2.18
N PRO A 531 -34.31 17.63 2.71
CA PRO A 531 -34.85 18.73 1.90
C PRO A 531 -33.76 19.64 1.32
N ASN A 532 -32.56 19.60 1.88
CA ASN A 532 -31.41 20.39 1.50
C ASN A 532 -30.30 19.56 0.83
N ALA A 533 -30.53 18.28 0.55
CA ALA A 533 -29.58 17.43 -0.20
C ALA A 533 -30.04 17.19 -1.63
N VAL A 534 -29.10 17.27 -2.58
CA VAL A 534 -29.30 17.01 -4.00
C VAL A 534 -28.32 15.93 -4.42
N LEU A 535 -28.85 14.77 -4.82
CA LEU A 535 -28.06 13.65 -5.33
C LEU A 535 -27.80 13.84 -6.82
N VAL A 536 -26.53 13.82 -7.23
CA VAL A 536 -26.10 14.07 -8.61
C VAL A 536 -25.34 12.82 -9.11
N PRO A 537 -26.05 11.83 -9.66
CA PRO A 537 -25.39 10.65 -10.22
C PRO A 537 -24.57 11.03 -11.46
N VAL A 538 -23.33 10.54 -11.54
CA VAL A 538 -22.48 10.65 -12.73
C VAL A 538 -22.66 9.38 -13.56
N PRO A 539 -23.35 9.44 -14.72
CA PRO A 539 -23.65 8.25 -15.52
C PRO A 539 -22.37 7.56 -16.01
N SER A 540 -22.39 6.23 -16.09
CA SER A 540 -21.25 5.44 -16.61
C SER A 540 -19.95 5.55 -15.80
N CYS A 541 -20.01 6.10 -14.59
CA CYS A 541 -18.88 6.18 -13.66
C CYS A 541 -18.90 4.98 -12.70
N ALA A 542 -18.08 3.97 -13.02
CA ALA A 542 -17.94 2.72 -12.26
C ALA A 542 -16.75 2.74 -11.27
N ASP A 543 -16.25 3.93 -10.95
CA ASP A 543 -15.13 4.16 -10.04
C ASP A 543 -15.42 5.36 -9.12
N HIS A 544 -14.50 5.62 -8.19
CA HIS A 544 -14.58 6.71 -7.20
C HIS A 544 -14.16 8.09 -7.76
N PHE A 545 -13.76 8.19 -9.03
CA PHE A 545 -13.17 9.39 -9.64
C PHE A 545 -14.24 10.28 -10.31
N ALA A 546 -15.38 10.45 -9.65
CA ALA A 546 -16.53 11.19 -10.16
C ALA A 546 -16.16 12.60 -10.65
N ILE A 547 -15.22 13.28 -9.99
CA ILE A 547 -14.77 14.62 -10.40
C ILE A 547 -14.05 14.61 -11.76
N GLU A 548 -13.14 13.66 -12.01
CA GLU A 548 -12.47 13.53 -13.29
C GLU A 548 -13.47 13.25 -14.43
N HIS A 549 -14.45 12.37 -14.20
CA HIS A 549 -15.52 12.09 -15.17
C HIS A 549 -16.38 13.33 -15.46
N MET A 550 -16.77 14.09 -14.44
CA MET A 550 -17.56 15.32 -14.61
C MET A 550 -16.77 16.45 -15.31
N ILE A 551 -15.44 16.49 -15.16
CA ILE A 551 -14.60 17.42 -15.91
C ILE A 551 -14.56 16.99 -17.38
N ALA A 552 -14.43 15.69 -17.65
CA ALA A 552 -14.37 15.13 -18.99
C ALA A 552 -15.67 15.39 -19.78
N ASP A 553 -16.83 15.15 -19.17
CA ASP A 553 -18.15 15.35 -19.82
C ASP A 553 -18.65 16.80 -19.76
N GLY A 554 -17.99 17.66 -18.98
CA GLY A 554 -18.31 19.08 -18.81
C GLY A 554 -19.39 19.40 -17.78
N SER A 555 -20.03 18.39 -17.17
CA SER A 555 -21.04 18.57 -16.12
C SER A 555 -20.48 19.23 -14.85
N PHE A 556 -19.15 19.23 -14.67
CA PHE A 556 -18.45 19.99 -13.63
C PHE A 556 -18.82 21.48 -13.62
N PHE A 557 -18.90 22.14 -14.78
CA PHE A 557 -19.27 23.56 -14.83
C PHE A 557 -20.75 23.77 -14.50
N THR A 558 -21.60 22.86 -14.97
CA THR A 558 -23.04 22.88 -14.67
C THR A 558 -23.32 22.80 -13.18
N ILE A 559 -22.61 21.94 -12.44
CA ILE A 559 -22.83 21.82 -10.99
C ILE A 559 -22.33 23.04 -10.23
N ILE A 560 -21.21 23.64 -10.63
CA ILE A 560 -20.72 24.90 -10.05
C ILE A 560 -21.76 26.01 -10.25
N GLU A 561 -22.29 26.16 -11.47
CA GLU A 561 -23.29 27.18 -11.78
C GLU A 561 -24.60 26.98 -10.99
N ARG A 562 -25.04 25.72 -10.84
CA ARG A 562 -26.22 25.36 -10.03
C ARG A 562 -26.03 25.74 -8.57
N ALA A 563 -24.88 25.39 -7.98
CA ALA A 563 -24.58 25.69 -6.59
C ALA A 563 -24.48 27.21 -6.35
N VAL A 564 -23.81 27.95 -7.24
CA VAL A 564 -23.75 29.42 -7.17
C VAL A 564 -25.13 30.06 -7.27
N ALA A 565 -26.04 29.49 -8.08
CA ALA A 565 -27.41 29.98 -8.22
C ALA A 565 -28.36 29.49 -7.10
N GLY A 566 -27.95 28.54 -6.26
CA GLY A 566 -28.80 27.92 -5.23
C GLY A 566 -29.96 27.09 -5.78
N ARG A 567 -29.80 26.44 -6.95
CA ARG A 567 -30.89 25.72 -7.62
C ARG A 567 -30.94 24.24 -7.22
N ARG A 568 -32.11 23.75 -6.83
CA ARG A 568 -32.34 22.32 -6.49
C ARG A 568 -32.59 21.41 -7.70
N SER A 569 -32.98 21.97 -8.85
CA SER A 569 -33.28 21.26 -10.12
C SER A 569 -32.64 21.94 -11.31
#